data_AF-A0A813SCF9-F1
#
_entry.id   AF-A0A813SCF9-F1
#
_cell.length_a   1.000
_cell.length_b   1.000
_cell.length_c   1.000
_cell.angle_alpha   90.00
_cell.angle_beta   90.00
_cell.angle_gamma   90.00
#
_symmetry.space_group_name_H-M   'P 1'
#
loop_
_entity.id
_entity.type
_entity.pdbx_description
1 polymer ?
#
loop_
_entity_poly.entity_id
_entity_poly.type
_entity_poly.pdbx_seq_one_letter_code
_entity_poly.pdbx_strand_id
1 'polypeptide(L)'
;MDIDPDNGGSNSGYGDFRRDAGPDLDMFNNKKMLFFDVGTNKGYTIATWLSLWMPNLSINPEVLADYLRTKLKLNDCGACGDCKEEGFVKFNSSLRMKKTIEIYAFEPQPTTYEILSQMKQWTNVSFLYTYQLALSNETKISTLQKCPPGGEICGLETKTNQSTENHVATKVITLDKFLEEQNITEKNLIY
;
A
#
# COMPACT_ATOMS: atom_id res chain seq x y z
N MET A 1 -1.53 -14.80 -80.72
CA MET A 1 -0.09 -14.62 -80.45
C MET A 1 0.01 -13.34 -79.66
N ASP A 2 0.25 -13.45 -78.36
CA ASP A 2 1.37 -12.79 -77.72
C ASP A 2 1.59 -13.44 -76.35
N ILE A 3 2.87 -13.69 -76.09
CA ILE A 3 3.42 -14.49 -75.02
C ILE A 3 3.82 -13.54 -73.88
N ASP A 4 3.49 -13.99 -72.67
CA ASP A 4 4.01 -13.74 -71.31
C ASP A 4 5.34 -12.96 -71.14
N PRO A 5 5.58 -12.29 -69.98
CA PRO A 5 5.95 -13.08 -68.80
C PRO A 5 5.53 -12.58 -67.41
N ASP A 6 5.10 -13.53 -66.59
CA ASP A 6 5.53 -13.80 -65.21
C ASP A 6 6.64 -12.92 -64.62
N ASN A 7 6.43 -12.44 -63.38
CA ASN A 7 7.48 -12.47 -62.35
C ASN A 7 6.98 -12.29 -60.90
N GLY A 8 7.28 -13.29 -60.07
CA GLY A 8 7.48 -13.20 -58.60
C GLY A 8 6.20 -13.31 -57.76
N GLY A 9 5.92 -14.41 -57.05
CA GLY A 9 6.65 -14.85 -55.85
C GLY A 9 6.26 -13.95 -54.65
N SER A 10 5.74 -14.38 -53.51
CA SER A 10 6.04 -15.59 -52.74
C SER A 10 5.01 -15.78 -51.60
N ASN A 11 4.91 -17.05 -51.16
CA ASN A 11 4.34 -17.54 -49.91
C ASN A 11 4.42 -16.59 -48.70
N SER A 12 3.37 -16.55 -47.89
CA SER A 12 3.42 -17.21 -46.57
C SER A 12 2.07 -17.14 -45.88
N GLY A 13 1.60 -18.31 -45.44
CA GLY A 13 0.42 -18.42 -44.60
C GLY A 13 0.63 -17.67 -43.30
N TYR A 14 -0.22 -16.67 -43.05
CA TYR A 14 -0.51 -16.24 -41.71
C TYR A 14 -1.62 -17.12 -41.17
N GLY A 15 -1.19 -18.13 -40.41
CA GLY A 15 -2.06 -18.88 -39.53
C GLY A 15 -2.84 -17.92 -38.66
N ASP A 16 -4.12 -18.23 -38.54
CA ASP A 16 -5.09 -17.62 -37.64
C ASP A 16 -4.57 -17.77 -36.19
N PHE A 17 -3.77 -16.80 -35.76
CA PHE A 17 -3.40 -16.62 -34.36
C PHE A 17 -4.69 -16.25 -33.63
N ARG A 18 -5.35 -17.28 -33.10
CA ARG A 18 -6.26 -17.15 -31.97
C ARG A 18 -5.60 -16.20 -30.98
N ARG A 19 -6.15 -14.99 -30.88
CA ARG A 19 -5.87 -14.09 -29.77
C ARG A 19 -6.29 -14.88 -28.54
N ASP A 20 -5.30 -15.40 -27.83
CA ASP A 20 -5.47 -15.81 -26.45
C ASP A 20 -6.12 -14.63 -25.76
N ALA A 21 -7.41 -14.77 -25.45
CA ALA A 21 -8.16 -13.79 -24.71
C ALA A 21 -7.38 -13.60 -23.41
N GLY A 22 -6.73 -12.44 -23.27
CA GLY A 22 -6.19 -12.01 -21.99
C GLY A 22 -7.27 -12.15 -20.92
N PRO A 23 -6.88 -12.38 -19.66
CA PRO A 23 -7.84 -12.68 -18.61
C PRO A 23 -8.95 -11.63 -18.62
N ASP A 24 -10.18 -12.13 -18.68
CA ASP A 24 -11.40 -11.34 -18.81
C ASP A 24 -11.37 -10.17 -17.80
N LEU A 25 -11.33 -8.94 -18.31
CA LEU A 25 -11.29 -7.71 -17.50
C LEU A 25 -12.46 -7.67 -16.50
N ASP A 26 -13.57 -8.34 -16.81
CA ASP A 26 -14.73 -8.47 -15.95
C ASP A 26 -14.48 -9.39 -14.73
N MET A 27 -13.55 -10.34 -14.81
CA MET A 27 -13.17 -11.19 -13.67
C MET A 27 -12.44 -10.41 -12.57
N PHE A 28 -11.73 -9.33 -12.93
CA PHE A 28 -11.05 -8.44 -11.98
C PHE A 28 -11.93 -7.31 -11.46
N ASN A 29 -13.09 -7.06 -12.08
CA ASN A 29 -14.00 -5.99 -11.64
C ASN A 29 -14.78 -6.36 -10.37
N ASN A 30 -14.93 -7.65 -10.07
CA ASN A 30 -15.67 -8.12 -8.89
C ASN A 30 -14.79 -8.52 -7.69
N LYS A 31 -13.46 -8.48 -7.83
CA LYS A 31 -12.54 -8.81 -6.73
C LYS A 31 -12.17 -7.56 -5.95
N LYS A 32 -12.35 -7.64 -4.63
CA LYS A 32 -11.85 -6.63 -3.68
C LYS A 32 -10.32 -6.65 -3.72
N MET A 33 -9.69 -5.48 -3.77
CA MET A 33 -8.23 -5.39 -3.70
C MET A 33 -7.80 -5.20 -2.26
N LEU A 34 -6.80 -5.98 -1.84
CA LEU A 34 -6.22 -5.88 -0.51
C LEU A 34 -4.89 -5.13 -0.59
N PHE A 35 -4.74 -4.10 0.22
CA PHE A 35 -3.51 -3.32 0.37
C PHE A 35 -2.93 -3.57 1.75
N PHE A 36 -1.63 -3.85 1.82
CA PHE A 36 -0.88 -4.04 3.06
C PHE A 36 0.17 -2.94 3.17
N ASP A 37 -0.04 -1.99 4.08
CA ASP A 37 0.87 -0.86 4.31
C ASP A 37 1.76 -1.16 5.50
N VAL A 38 3.03 -1.47 5.23
CA VAL A 38 4.00 -1.89 6.26
C VAL A 38 4.84 -0.70 6.69
N GLY A 39 4.78 -0.34 7.97
CA GLY A 39 5.39 0.90 8.44
C GLY A 39 4.57 2.11 7.99
N THR A 40 3.24 2.02 8.15
CA THR A 40 2.27 3.02 7.69
C THR A 40 2.60 4.45 8.13
N ASN A 41 3.29 4.60 9.27
CA ASN A 41 3.60 5.87 9.87
C ASN A 41 2.29 6.68 10.08
N LYS A 42 2.24 7.92 9.58
CA LYS A 42 1.08 8.82 9.73
C LYS A 42 -0.02 8.57 8.68
N GLY A 43 0.17 7.61 7.77
CA GLY A 43 -0.85 7.18 6.80
C GLY A 43 -0.90 7.97 5.49
N TYR A 44 0.19 8.59 5.06
CA TYR A 44 0.25 9.29 3.76
C TYR A 44 0.07 8.34 2.56
N THR A 45 0.61 7.13 2.62
CA THR A 45 0.37 6.08 1.63
C THR A 45 -1.12 5.71 1.54
N ILE A 46 -1.78 5.53 2.70
CA ILE A 46 -3.23 5.29 2.77
C ILE A 46 -4.00 6.43 2.12
N ALA A 47 -3.68 7.68 2.46
CA ALA A 47 -4.35 8.85 1.89
C ALA A 47 -4.19 8.89 0.36
N THR A 48 -3.04 8.45 -0.14
CA THR A 48 -2.80 8.30 -1.58
C THR A 48 -3.72 7.25 -2.20
N TRP A 49 -3.78 6.04 -1.64
CA TRP A 49 -4.67 4.99 -2.14
C TRP A 49 -6.14 5.41 -2.11
N LEU A 50 -6.59 6.06 -1.04
CA LEU A 50 -7.96 6.58 -0.95
C LEU A 50 -8.23 7.64 -2.03
N SER A 51 -7.27 8.52 -2.32
CA SER A 51 -7.44 9.53 -3.37
C SER A 51 -7.55 8.92 -4.78
N LEU A 52 -6.90 7.77 -5.01
CA LEU A 52 -6.87 7.07 -6.30
C LEU A 52 -8.11 6.21 -6.52
N TRP A 53 -8.42 5.36 -5.55
CA TRP A 53 -9.44 4.32 -5.69
C TRP A 53 -10.81 4.77 -5.18
N MET A 54 -10.83 5.73 -4.25
CA MET A 54 -12.06 6.21 -3.59
C MET A 54 -12.11 7.74 -3.50
N PRO A 55 -11.99 8.45 -4.65
CA PRO A 55 -11.88 9.90 -4.69
C PRO A 55 -13.09 10.64 -4.09
N ASN A 56 -14.24 9.98 -4.00
CA ASN A 56 -15.45 10.53 -3.38
C ASN A 56 -15.31 10.77 -1.87
N LEU A 57 -14.30 10.19 -1.21
CA LEU A 57 -14.00 10.44 0.19
C LEU A 57 -13.29 11.78 0.43
N SER A 58 -12.77 12.41 -0.63
CA SER A 58 -11.99 13.66 -0.54
C SER A 58 -10.80 13.58 0.43
N ILE A 59 -10.26 12.38 0.62
CA ILE A 59 -9.05 12.14 1.39
C ILE A 59 -7.87 12.07 0.42
N ASN A 60 -6.84 12.86 0.69
CA ASN A 60 -5.58 12.86 -0.03
C ASN A 60 -4.44 13.29 0.93
N PRO A 61 -3.16 13.14 0.53
CA PRO A 61 -2.03 13.51 1.38
C PRO A 61 -2.04 14.95 1.89
N GLU A 62 -2.47 15.92 1.07
CA GLU A 62 -2.53 17.34 1.46
C GLU A 62 -3.58 17.56 2.57
N VAL A 63 -4.77 16.99 2.40
CA VAL A 63 -5.86 17.07 3.39
C VAL A 63 -5.45 16.38 4.70
N LEU A 64 -4.74 15.25 4.62
CA LEU A 64 -4.17 14.58 5.79
C LEU A 64 -3.14 15.47 6.49
N ALA A 65 -2.20 16.06 5.75
CA ALA A 65 -1.20 16.97 6.32
C ALA A 65 -1.87 18.14 7.06
N ASP A 66 -2.91 18.73 6.46
CA ASP A 66 -3.70 19.79 7.09
C ASP A 66 -4.41 19.33 8.35
N TYR A 67 -5.00 18.14 8.35
CA TYR A 67 -5.60 17.55 9.55
C TYR A 67 -4.57 17.35 10.66
N LEU A 68 -3.44 16.71 10.36
CA LEU A 68 -2.37 16.45 11.33
C LEU A 68 -1.84 17.76 11.94
N ARG A 69 -1.62 18.78 11.11
CA ARG A 69 -1.16 20.09 11.54
C ARG A 69 -2.18 20.83 12.39
N THR A 70 -3.43 20.90 11.95
CA THR A 70 -4.45 21.76 12.58
C THR A 70 -5.16 21.10 13.76
N LYS A 71 -5.38 19.79 13.71
CA LYS A 71 -6.11 19.04 14.74
C LYS A 71 -5.17 18.37 15.74
N LEU A 72 -4.10 17.75 15.25
CA LEU A 72 -3.17 17.02 16.10
C LEU A 72 -1.95 17.85 16.51
N LYS A 73 -1.80 19.06 15.96
CA LYS A 73 -0.66 19.97 16.21
C LYS A 73 0.69 19.31 15.88
N LEU A 74 0.68 18.42 14.89
CA LEU A 74 1.86 17.74 14.39
C LEU A 74 2.39 18.54 13.19
N ASN A 75 3.52 19.21 13.39
CA ASN A 75 4.22 19.93 12.32
C ASN A 75 5.27 19.06 11.62
N ASP A 76 5.42 17.81 12.05
CA ASP A 76 6.45 16.90 11.57
C ASP A 76 5.93 16.05 10.40
N CYS A 77 6.69 16.06 9.30
CA CYS A 77 6.48 15.19 8.15
C CYS A 77 7.03 13.78 8.38
N GLY A 78 7.60 13.53 9.57
CA GLY A 78 8.36 12.34 9.89
C GLY A 78 9.82 12.49 9.52
N ALA A 79 10.65 11.56 10.01
CA ALA A 79 12.08 11.50 9.75
C ALA A 79 12.36 11.28 8.25
N CYS A 80 11.46 10.61 7.55
CA CYS A 80 11.54 10.38 6.11
C CYS A 80 10.95 11.50 5.25
N GLY A 81 10.31 12.51 5.85
CA GLY A 81 9.75 13.64 5.11
C GLY A 81 8.53 13.27 4.26
N ASP A 82 7.74 12.28 4.69
CA ASP A 82 6.61 11.67 3.97
C ASP A 82 5.63 12.69 3.34
N CYS A 83 5.42 13.82 4.02
CA CYS A 83 4.54 14.89 3.52
C CYS A 83 5.07 15.61 2.27
N LYS A 84 6.36 15.43 1.93
CA LYS A 84 7.08 16.10 0.84
C LYS A 84 7.40 15.18 -0.32
N GLU A 85 7.04 13.90 -0.27
CA GLU A 85 7.35 12.99 -1.36
C GLU A 85 6.64 13.46 -2.65
N GLU A 86 7.44 13.87 -3.64
CA GLU A 86 6.93 14.34 -4.92
C GLU A 86 6.58 13.13 -5.81
N GLY A 87 5.38 12.58 -5.61
CA GLY A 87 4.81 11.53 -6.45
C GLY A 87 3.27 11.50 -6.44
N PHE A 88 2.65 12.26 -5.52
CA PHE A 88 1.21 12.21 -5.26
C PHE A 88 0.35 12.96 -6.29
N VAL A 89 0.97 13.76 -7.16
CA VAL A 89 0.28 14.68 -8.08
C VAL A 89 0.67 14.34 -9.51
N LYS A 90 -0.09 13.43 -10.16
CA LYS A 90 -0.34 13.33 -11.63
C LYS A 90 -0.92 11.98 -12.06
N PHE A 91 -1.68 11.27 -11.22
CA PHE A 91 -2.45 10.14 -11.74
C PHE A 91 -3.61 10.64 -12.59
N ASN A 92 -3.54 10.29 -13.87
CA ASN A 92 -4.47 10.67 -14.92
C ASN A 92 -5.90 10.31 -14.46
N SER A 93 -6.81 11.28 -14.44
CA SER A 93 -8.19 11.15 -13.95
C SER A 93 -9.00 10.07 -14.67
N SER A 94 -8.51 9.57 -15.80
CA SER A 94 -9.04 8.45 -16.58
C SER A 94 -8.88 7.06 -15.92
N LEU A 95 -8.02 6.91 -14.91
CA LEU A 95 -7.78 5.64 -14.20
C LEU A 95 -8.48 5.54 -12.83
N ARG A 96 -9.45 6.43 -12.54
CA ARG A 96 -10.28 6.36 -11.32
C ARG A 96 -11.17 5.12 -11.36
N MET A 97 -10.57 3.98 -11.07
CA MET A 97 -11.25 2.70 -10.92
C MET A 97 -12.00 2.74 -9.60
N LYS A 98 -13.33 2.83 -9.67
CA LYS A 98 -14.22 2.64 -8.51
C LYS A 98 -14.18 1.18 -8.08
N LYS A 99 -13.09 0.77 -7.44
CA LYS A 99 -12.97 -0.56 -6.83
C LYS A 99 -13.06 -0.43 -5.33
N THR A 100 -13.80 -1.35 -4.72
CA THR A 100 -13.77 -1.49 -3.27
C THR A 100 -12.39 -2.03 -2.87
N ILE A 101 -11.70 -1.29 -2.03
CA ILE A 101 -10.41 -1.67 -1.48
C ILE A 101 -10.54 -2.05 0.00
N GLU A 102 -9.59 -2.83 0.49
CA GLU A 102 -9.40 -3.15 1.89
C GLU A 102 -7.96 -2.80 2.24
N ILE A 103 -7.75 -2.06 3.32
CA ILE A 103 -6.42 -1.57 3.69
C ILE A 103 -6.07 -2.13 5.06
N TYR A 104 -4.93 -2.82 5.15
CA TYR A 104 -4.34 -3.34 6.37
C TYR A 104 -3.05 -2.57 6.66
N ALA A 105 -3.10 -1.74 7.69
CA ALA A 105 -2.04 -0.81 8.04
C ALA A 105 -1.30 -1.28 9.29
N PHE A 106 0.03 -1.39 9.21
CA PHE A 106 0.88 -1.91 10.27
C PHE A 106 1.82 -0.81 10.76
N GLU A 107 1.64 -0.37 12.00
CA GLU A 107 2.49 0.63 12.64
C GLU A 107 2.91 0.15 14.03
N PRO A 108 4.17 -0.29 14.21
CA PRO A 108 4.60 -0.86 15.48
C PRO A 108 4.78 0.16 16.60
N GLN A 109 5.07 1.43 16.29
CA GLN A 109 5.35 2.43 17.30
C GLN A 109 4.08 2.91 18.00
N PRO A 110 3.95 2.80 19.33
CA PRO A 110 2.73 3.16 20.04
C PRO A 110 2.25 4.59 19.79
N THR A 111 3.16 5.57 19.81
CA THR A 111 2.80 6.98 19.62
C THR A 111 2.34 7.27 18.20
N THR A 112 2.94 6.63 17.20
CA THR A 112 2.57 6.79 15.79
C THR A 112 1.28 6.03 15.47
N TYR A 113 1.10 4.86 16.07
CA TYR A 113 -0.14 4.09 15.99
C TYR A 113 -1.34 4.86 16.55
N GLU A 114 -1.16 5.64 17.61
CA GLU A 114 -2.22 6.50 18.17
C GLU A 114 -2.63 7.61 17.17
N ILE A 115 -1.66 8.17 16.44
CA ILE A 115 -1.92 9.16 15.37
C ILE A 115 -2.70 8.49 14.24
N LEU A 116 -2.29 7.29 13.82
CA LEU A 116 -2.96 6.51 12.81
C LEU A 116 -4.40 6.13 13.23
N SER A 117 -4.61 5.82 14.50
CA SER A 117 -5.93 5.53 15.07
C SER A 117 -6.85 6.76 15.01
N GLN A 118 -6.33 7.95 15.31
CA GLN A 118 -7.06 9.21 15.16
C GLN A 118 -7.37 9.53 13.69
N MET A 119 -6.43 9.27 12.78
CA MET A 119 -6.66 9.39 11.33
C MET A 119 -7.79 8.47 10.87
N LYS A 120 -7.80 7.21 11.31
CA LYS A 120 -8.88 6.26 11.01
C LYS A 120 -10.25 6.75 11.52
N GLN A 121 -10.31 7.29 12.74
CA GLN A 121 -11.54 7.87 13.28
C GLN A 121 -12.01 9.08 12.47
N TRP A 122 -11.09 9.97 12.10
CA TRP A 122 -11.39 11.17 11.32
C TRP A 122 -11.92 10.84 9.92
N THR A 123 -11.29 9.89 9.24
CA THR A 123 -11.69 9.46 7.89
C THR A 123 -12.99 8.66 7.89
N ASN A 124 -13.34 8.02 9.01
CA ASN A 124 -14.49 7.12 9.14
C ASN A 124 -14.54 6.04 8.04
N VAL A 125 -13.36 5.56 7.64
CA VAL A 125 -13.21 4.56 6.59
C VAL A 125 -13.35 3.16 7.20
N SER A 126 -14.47 2.49 6.90
CA SER A 126 -14.81 1.18 7.49
C SER A 126 -13.93 0.02 7.03
N PHE A 127 -13.24 0.18 5.89
CA PHE A 127 -12.36 -0.82 5.27
C PHE A 127 -10.87 -0.51 5.49
N LEU A 128 -10.56 0.37 6.46
CA LEU A 128 -9.21 0.63 6.95
C LEU A 128 -9.03 -0.08 8.30
N TYR A 129 -8.16 -1.08 8.31
CA TYR A 129 -7.76 -1.85 9.48
C TYR A 129 -6.36 -1.43 9.90
N THR A 130 -6.17 -1.19 11.20
CA THR A 130 -4.92 -0.67 11.76
C THR A 130 -4.44 -1.62 12.84
N TYR A 131 -3.16 -1.97 12.82
CA TYR A 131 -2.57 -2.93 13.74
C TYR A 131 -1.27 -2.37 14.33
N GLN A 132 -1.16 -2.44 15.65
CA GLN A 132 0.05 -2.07 16.38
C GLN A 132 1.04 -3.24 16.42
N LEU A 133 1.62 -3.56 15.27
CA LEU A 133 2.58 -4.65 15.10
C LEU A 133 3.48 -4.36 13.89
N ALA A 134 4.58 -5.08 13.75
CA ALA A 134 5.39 -5.07 12.52
C ALA A 134 5.24 -6.37 11.73
N LEU A 135 5.29 -6.29 10.41
CA LEU A 135 5.46 -7.47 9.57
C LEU A 135 6.94 -7.84 9.48
N SER A 136 7.24 -9.13 9.58
CA SER A 136 8.60 -9.68 9.53
C SER A 136 8.58 -11.09 8.93
N ASN A 137 9.75 -11.71 8.75
CA ASN A 137 9.88 -13.12 8.35
C ASN A 137 9.73 -14.10 9.55
N GLU A 138 9.51 -13.59 10.76
CA GLU A 138 9.35 -14.37 11.98
C GLU A 138 8.15 -13.88 12.79
N THR A 139 7.59 -14.76 13.64
CA THR A 139 6.54 -14.40 14.60
C THR A 139 7.08 -14.50 16.03
N LYS A 140 7.25 -13.35 16.70
CA LYS A 140 7.76 -13.26 18.08
C LYS A 140 7.51 -11.86 18.66
N ILE A 141 7.90 -11.65 19.92
CA ILE A 141 8.16 -10.29 20.41
C ILE A 141 9.60 -9.94 20.01
N SER A 142 9.77 -8.81 19.32
CA SER A 142 11.07 -8.29 18.92
C SER A 142 11.26 -6.87 19.42
N THR A 143 12.51 -6.41 19.42
CA THR A 143 12.85 -5.05 19.75
C THR A 143 13.13 -4.25 18.48
N LEU A 144 12.49 -3.09 18.36
CA LEU A 144 12.67 -2.16 17.25
C LEU A 144 13.42 -0.92 17.71
N GLN A 145 14.29 -0.39 16.85
CA GLN A 145 15.08 0.80 17.13
C GLN A 145 14.39 2.07 16.64
N LYS A 146 14.38 3.10 17.50
CA LYS A 146 13.92 4.44 17.14
C LYS A 146 14.98 5.23 16.35
N CYS A 147 14.54 5.99 15.34
CA CYS A 147 15.30 6.96 14.58
C CYS A 147 15.53 8.24 15.40
N PRO A 148 16.77 8.72 15.49
CA PRO A 148 17.05 10.11 15.86
C PRO A 148 17.12 11.01 14.61
N PRO A 149 16.55 12.23 14.63
CA PRO A 149 15.55 12.77 15.55
C PRO A 149 14.13 12.39 15.11
N GLY A 150 13.17 12.36 16.05
CA GLY A 150 11.75 12.16 15.74
C GLY A 150 11.12 10.88 16.31
N GLY A 151 11.94 9.94 16.78
CA GLY A 151 11.47 8.77 17.53
C GLY A 151 10.73 7.73 16.69
N GLU A 152 10.63 7.91 15.37
CA GLU A 152 10.09 6.94 14.41
C GLU A 152 10.82 5.60 14.46
N ILE A 153 10.24 4.53 13.94
CA ILE A 153 10.92 3.23 13.89
C ILE A 153 11.72 3.10 12.59
N CYS A 154 13.04 2.91 12.70
CA CYS A 154 13.94 2.81 11.53
C CYS A 154 14.27 1.37 11.13
N GLY A 155 13.96 0.38 11.96
CA GLY A 155 14.22 -1.02 11.62
C GLY A 155 14.20 -1.99 12.80
N LEU A 156 14.27 -3.27 12.43
CA LEU A 156 14.48 -4.39 13.35
C LEU A 156 15.93 -4.38 13.83
N GLU A 157 16.15 -4.34 15.14
CA GLU A 157 17.49 -4.44 15.68
C GLU A 157 17.93 -5.91 15.75
N THR A 158 19.10 -6.21 15.19
CA THR A 158 19.68 -7.56 15.21
C THR A 158 20.62 -7.83 16.39
N LYS A 159 20.91 -6.83 17.26
CA LYS A 159 21.90 -6.96 18.35
C LYS A 159 21.48 -6.22 19.64
N THR A 160 21.42 -6.96 20.74
CA THR A 160 20.81 -6.61 22.05
C THR A 160 21.62 -5.69 22.99
N ASN A 161 22.65 -5.00 22.52
CA ASN A 161 23.64 -4.37 23.43
C ASN A 161 23.57 -2.84 23.51
N GLN A 162 22.40 -2.22 23.32
CA GLN A 162 22.26 -0.76 23.41
C GLN A 162 21.12 -0.29 24.32
N SER A 163 21.29 0.95 24.82
CA SER A 163 20.42 1.70 25.75
C SER A 163 18.92 1.51 25.50
N THR A 164 18.18 1.13 26.55
CA THR A 164 16.74 0.84 26.53
C THR A 164 15.82 1.99 26.13
N GLU A 165 16.28 3.25 26.14
CA GLU A 165 15.41 4.41 25.83
C GLU A 165 15.03 4.51 24.34
N ASN A 166 15.85 3.94 23.46
CA ASN A 166 15.69 4.01 22.01
C ASN A 166 14.99 2.78 21.41
N HIS A 167 14.40 1.95 22.26
CA HIS A 167 13.90 0.64 21.86
C HIS A 167 12.43 0.47 22.18
N VAL A 168 11.71 -0.22 21.30
CA VAL A 168 10.29 -0.52 21.46
C VAL A 168 10.09 -2.03 21.30
N ALA A 169 9.65 -2.69 22.37
CA ALA A 169 9.21 -4.07 22.31
C ALA A 169 7.89 -4.14 21.52
N THR A 170 7.87 -4.93 20.46
CA THR A 170 6.77 -4.98 19.49
C THR A 170 6.48 -6.42 19.10
N LYS A 171 5.20 -6.77 18.96
CA LYS A 171 4.80 -8.00 18.27
C LYS A 171 5.24 -7.90 16.81
N VAL A 172 5.99 -8.89 16.35
CA VAL A 172 6.28 -9.10 14.93
C VAL A 172 5.58 -10.37 14.47
N ILE A 173 5.04 -10.35 13.26
CA ILE A 173 4.28 -11.47 12.68
C ILE A 173 4.61 -11.62 11.20
N THR A 174 4.55 -12.84 10.68
CA THR A 174 4.61 -13.05 9.23
C THR A 174 3.30 -12.67 8.56
N LEU A 175 3.36 -12.27 7.28
CA LEU A 175 2.15 -11.97 6.52
C LEU A 175 1.22 -13.19 6.46
N ASP A 176 1.76 -14.38 6.20
CA ASP A 176 0.96 -15.63 6.14
C ASP A 176 0.24 -15.90 7.47
N LYS A 177 0.94 -15.73 8.59
CA LYS A 177 0.34 -15.94 9.92
C LYS A 177 -0.72 -14.90 10.22
N PHE A 178 -0.50 -13.66 9.81
CA PHE A 178 -1.50 -12.60 9.92
C PHE A 178 -2.76 -12.93 9.10
N LEU A 179 -2.60 -13.33 7.84
CA LEU A 179 -3.71 -13.71 6.96
C LEU A 179 -4.53 -14.85 7.57
N GLU A 180 -3.86 -15.87 8.12
CA GLU A 180 -4.50 -16.96 8.86
C GLU A 180 -5.28 -16.44 10.08
N GLU A 181 -4.65 -15.64 10.95
CA GLU A 181 -5.29 -15.09 12.16
C GLU A 181 -6.50 -14.19 11.85
N GLN A 182 -6.49 -13.50 10.72
CA GLN A 182 -7.59 -12.63 10.28
C GLN A 182 -8.63 -13.37 9.41
N ASN A 183 -8.45 -14.65 9.14
CA ASN A 183 -9.27 -15.43 8.20
C ASN A 183 -9.39 -14.77 6.80
N ILE A 184 -8.30 -14.15 6.33
CA ILE A 184 -8.21 -13.55 5.00
C ILE A 184 -7.80 -14.66 4.03
N THR A 185 -8.73 -15.11 3.19
CA THR A 185 -8.45 -16.20 2.23
C THR A 185 -7.88 -15.68 0.92
N GLU A 186 -6.98 -16.49 0.31
CA GLU A 186 -6.26 -16.17 -0.95
C GLU A 186 -7.16 -15.78 -2.13
N LYS A 187 -8.46 -16.14 -2.09
CA LYS A 187 -9.43 -15.77 -3.14
C LYS A 187 -9.56 -14.25 -3.35
N ASN A 188 -9.11 -13.45 -2.37
CA ASN A 188 -9.13 -11.99 -2.39
C ASN A 188 -7.77 -11.34 -2.73
N LEU A 189 -6.69 -12.10 -2.88
CA LEU A 189 -5.37 -11.55 -3.18
C LEU A 189 -5.19 -11.41 -4.69
N ILE A 190 -4.79 -10.22 -5.13
CA ILE A 190 -4.25 -9.97 -6.47
C ILE A 190 -2.75 -9.78 -6.28
N TYR A 191 -1.94 -10.68 -6.83
CA TYR A 191 -0.49 -10.53 -6.93
C TYR A 191 -0.12 -9.60 -8.09
#